data_AF-A0A0D8YAK8-F1
#
_entry.id   AF-A0A0D8YAK8-F1
#
_cell.length_a   1.000
_cell.length_b   1.000
_cell.length_c   1.000
_cell.angle_alpha   90.00
_cell.angle_beta   90.00
_cell.angle_gamma   90.00
#
_symmetry.space_group_name_H-M   'P 1'
#
loop_
_entity.id
_entity.type
_entity.pdbx_description
1 polymer ?
#
loop_
_entity_poly.entity_id
_entity_poly.type
_entity_poly.pdbx_seq_one_letter_code
_entity_poly.pdbx_strand_id
1 'polypeptide(L)'
;MVDVRRSRIALRTLVNGVNRSKKFAGSVNTNCLSMLRALLRLPDLHTETFALLVGINRPLRITCALSDAYPALIGEIILLWESKNISDSDRSWISAFVSINLEEDFGFLSSCFADLSCEEFAALLHITEVLMDSCHEESLTKTHPNNISFCVNLLKVIIYHFGQGEMNDRRLVYVEQVAHTVEIIASAALRETEYSSHLLDQPEAVETVVDILEAVLEAQWLTESEDSLVMQSQLYSDGLQGVRSPHVAENSGLAALSAAISEAPVELRANLKCGAVRAIGNLCSERLSLRRAAGARGAVLAVLRCARLTDKDRPFIVELKAVLLVCREIMIIYAFKVQWSISALRHLCLDCPENQSIILKMDQKPIGIIDREKLLKELGVNVGMDASPIMSSFTFVLMKFKLINRAEMDFSELERAVYGGNVEEDEELLAELLALQQEEEAKQRSV
;
A
#
# COMPACT_ATOMS: atom_id res chain seq x y z
N MET A 1 9.86 36.84 28.78
CA MET A 1 9.01 36.53 27.62
C MET A 1 9.67 37.06 26.38
N VAL A 2 10.11 36.18 25.48
CA VAL A 2 10.56 36.58 24.14
C VAL A 2 9.35 37.19 23.43
N ASP A 3 9.53 38.36 22.80
CA ASP A 3 8.48 38.94 21.96
C ASP A 3 8.31 38.06 20.70
N VAL A 4 7.36 37.12 20.78
CA VAL A 4 7.06 36.14 19.72
C VAL A 4 6.74 36.86 18.41
N ARG A 5 6.07 38.01 18.47
CA ARG A 5 5.73 38.81 17.28
C ARG A 5 6.99 39.35 16.59
N ARG A 6 7.94 39.90 17.36
CA ARG A 6 9.23 40.35 16.78
C ARG A 6 10.02 39.18 16.20
N SER A 7 10.04 38.04 16.89
CA SER A 7 10.74 36.83 16.45
C SER A 7 10.18 36.30 15.13
N ARG A 8 8.85 36.29 15.00
CA ARG A 8 8.16 35.92 13.76
C ARG A 8 8.51 36.85 12.59
N ILE A 9 8.53 38.15 12.81
CA ILE A 9 8.92 39.14 11.79
C ILE A 9 10.38 38.94 11.37
N ALA A 10 11.28 38.66 12.32
CA ALA A 10 12.67 38.38 12.02
C ALA A 10 12.82 37.10 11.16
N LEU A 11 12.14 36.01 11.52
CA LEU A 11 12.16 34.78 10.72
C LEU A 11 11.58 34.99 9.32
N ARG A 12 10.45 35.71 9.18
CA ARG A 12 9.90 36.07 7.85
C ARG A 12 10.89 36.85 7.00
N THR A 13 11.69 37.71 7.63
CA THR A 13 12.74 38.46 6.94
C THR A 13 13.84 37.51 6.43
N LEU A 14 14.21 36.50 7.23
CA LEU A 14 15.15 35.46 6.81
C LEU A 14 14.59 34.60 5.67
N VAL A 15 13.34 34.13 5.78
CA VAL A 15 12.64 33.37 4.73
C VAL A 15 12.63 34.15 3.41
N ASN A 16 12.25 35.43 3.45
CA ASN A 16 12.29 36.29 2.27
C ASN A 16 13.70 36.49 1.73
N GLY A 17 14.70 36.59 2.61
CA GLY A 17 16.11 36.71 2.23
C GLY A 17 16.62 35.48 1.48
N VAL A 18 16.36 34.27 2.00
CA VAL A 18 16.83 33.02 1.38
C VAL A 18 16.12 32.78 0.04
N ASN A 19 14.82 33.08 -0.04
CA ASN A 19 14.04 32.89 -1.27
C ASN A 19 14.45 33.88 -2.39
N ARG A 20 14.97 35.06 -2.04
CA ARG A 20 15.37 36.10 -3.01
C ARG A 20 16.86 36.10 -3.35
N SER A 21 17.70 35.42 -2.58
CA SER A 21 19.16 35.46 -2.77
C SER A 21 19.80 34.09 -2.54
N LYS A 22 20.21 33.45 -3.65
CA LYS A 22 20.98 32.19 -3.63
C LYS A 22 22.28 32.32 -2.83
N LYS A 23 22.94 33.48 -2.89
CA LYS A 23 24.17 33.74 -2.10
C LYS A 23 23.87 33.76 -0.60
N PHE A 24 22.73 34.31 -0.20
CA PHE A 24 22.32 34.33 1.21
C PHE A 24 21.90 32.93 1.66
N ALA A 25 21.11 32.21 0.87
CA ALA A 25 20.79 30.80 1.16
C ALA A 25 22.04 29.92 1.28
N GLY A 26 23.08 30.18 0.47
CA GLY A 26 24.37 29.50 0.54
C GLY A 26 25.26 29.87 1.74
N SER A 27 24.84 30.79 2.62
CA SER A 27 25.61 31.17 3.82
C SER A 27 25.37 30.25 5.04
N VAL A 28 24.53 29.23 4.86
CA VAL A 28 24.29 28.18 5.86
C VAL A 28 25.60 27.50 6.24
N ASN A 29 25.74 27.19 7.53
CA ASN A 29 26.87 26.47 8.09
C ASN A 29 26.38 25.57 9.23
N THR A 30 27.28 24.74 9.79
CA THR A 30 26.94 23.76 10.83
C THR A 30 26.36 24.38 12.10
N ASN A 31 26.72 25.63 12.45
CA ASN A 31 26.14 26.29 13.62
C ASN A 31 24.63 26.52 13.46
N CYS A 32 24.14 26.66 12.21
CA CYS A 32 22.71 26.82 11.92
C CYS A 32 21.88 25.62 12.41
N LEU A 33 22.44 24.40 12.44
CA LEU A 33 21.73 23.20 12.90
C LEU A 33 21.23 23.36 14.34
N SER A 34 22.11 23.82 15.24
CA SER A 34 21.75 24.04 16.65
C SER A 34 20.64 25.09 16.82
N MET A 35 20.67 26.14 16.00
CA MET A 35 19.68 27.20 16.01
C MET A 35 18.34 26.74 15.45
N LEU A 36 18.34 25.98 14.35
CA LEU A 36 17.14 25.42 13.74
C LEU A 36 16.45 24.44 14.69
N ARG A 37 17.19 23.54 15.33
CA ARG A 37 16.63 22.65 16.36
C ARG A 37 16.05 23.41 17.54
N ALA A 38 16.68 24.51 17.96
CA ALA A 38 16.12 25.37 19.00
C ALA A 38 14.80 26.05 18.56
N LEU A 39 14.70 26.45 17.29
CA LEU A 39 13.47 27.02 16.71
C LEU A 39 12.34 25.99 16.61
N LEU A 40 12.64 24.72 16.27
CA LEU A 40 11.66 23.63 16.23
C LEU A 40 10.99 23.38 17.59
N ARG A 41 11.61 23.76 18.70
CA ARG A 41 11.03 23.65 20.05
C ARG A 41 10.03 24.76 20.37
N LEU A 42 9.80 25.70 19.45
CA LEU A 42 8.90 26.85 19.64
C LEU A 42 7.69 26.73 18.69
N PRO A 43 6.56 26.16 19.15
CA PRO A 43 5.36 25.95 18.32
C PRO A 43 4.86 27.21 17.62
N ASP A 44 4.92 28.36 18.30
CA ASP A 44 4.46 29.65 17.76
C ASP A 44 5.24 30.16 16.53
N LEU A 45 6.37 29.52 16.21
CA LEU A 45 7.29 29.86 15.12
C LEU A 45 7.48 28.72 14.11
N HIS A 46 6.74 27.62 14.24
CA HIS A 46 6.87 26.44 13.39
C HIS A 46 6.74 26.75 11.91
N THR A 47 5.66 27.41 11.50
CA THR A 47 5.40 27.74 10.09
C THR A 47 6.56 28.49 9.45
N GLU A 48 7.08 29.56 10.08
CA GLU A 48 8.22 30.30 9.54
C GLU A 48 9.52 29.48 9.57
N THR A 49 9.68 28.61 10.57
CA THR A 49 10.87 27.73 10.69
C THR A 49 10.89 26.69 9.58
N PHE A 50 9.76 26.04 9.30
CA PHE A 50 9.66 25.06 8.20
C PHE A 50 9.77 25.73 6.83
N ALA A 51 9.16 26.91 6.64
CA ALA A 51 9.35 27.69 5.41
C ALA A 51 10.83 28.07 5.19
N LEU A 52 11.56 28.40 6.26
CA LEU A 52 13.00 28.64 6.18
C LEU A 52 13.77 27.38 5.80
N LEU A 53 13.49 26.24 6.47
CA LEU A 53 14.10 24.93 6.19
C LEU A 53 13.92 24.52 4.73
N VAL A 54 12.74 24.73 4.15
CA VAL A 54 12.48 24.51 2.72
C VAL A 54 13.35 25.43 1.86
N GLY A 55 13.39 26.73 2.15
CA GLY A 55 14.18 27.71 1.39
C GLY A 55 15.69 27.46 1.41
N ILE A 56 16.20 26.78 2.45
CA ILE A 56 17.64 26.45 2.60
C ILE A 56 17.96 24.97 2.44
N ASN A 57 17.00 24.13 2.03
CA ASN A 57 17.13 22.67 2.05
C ASN A 57 18.42 22.19 1.36
N ARG A 58 18.63 22.59 0.10
CA ARG A 58 19.81 22.19 -0.67
C ARG A 58 21.14 22.68 -0.08
N PRO A 59 21.31 23.99 0.26
CA PRO A 59 22.50 24.46 0.97
C PRO A 59 22.75 23.74 2.30
N LEU A 60 21.69 23.44 3.05
CA LEU A 60 21.75 22.73 4.31
C LEU A 60 22.30 21.32 4.11
N ARG A 61 21.74 20.56 3.16
CA ARG A 61 22.24 19.22 2.79
C ARG A 61 23.72 19.26 2.39
N ILE A 62 24.10 20.10 1.43
CA ILE A 62 25.47 20.17 0.91
C ILE A 62 26.49 20.51 2.01
N THR A 63 26.13 21.44 2.91
CA THR A 63 27.07 21.96 3.89
C THR A 63 27.10 21.16 5.19
N CYS A 64 25.99 20.52 5.54
CA CYS A 64 25.79 19.91 6.86
C CYS A 64 25.67 18.37 6.82
N ALA A 65 25.62 17.72 5.65
CA ALA A 65 25.39 16.26 5.56
C ALA A 65 26.38 15.43 6.40
N LEU A 66 27.63 15.86 6.55
CA LEU A 66 28.66 15.14 7.32
C LEU A 66 28.63 15.44 8.83
N SER A 67 27.69 16.25 9.30
CA SER A 67 27.58 16.60 10.72
C SER A 67 26.54 15.71 11.39
N ASP A 68 26.91 15.07 12.52
CA ASP A 68 26.01 14.22 13.32
C ASP A 68 24.71 14.93 13.75
N ALA A 69 24.75 16.26 13.88
CA ALA A 69 23.56 17.05 14.21
C ALA A 69 22.54 17.19 13.05
N TYR A 70 22.91 16.83 11.82
CA TYR A 70 22.03 16.91 10.65
C TYR A 70 20.99 15.78 10.65
N PRO A 71 21.34 14.49 10.77
CA PRO A 71 20.34 13.43 10.95
C PRO A 71 19.41 13.69 12.14
N ALA A 72 19.94 14.18 13.27
CA ALA A 72 19.12 14.53 14.43
C ALA A 72 18.09 15.65 14.14
N LEU A 73 18.44 16.64 13.30
CA LEU A 73 17.49 17.66 12.86
C LEU A 73 16.42 17.04 11.95
N ILE A 74 16.81 16.14 11.04
CA ILE A 74 15.90 15.46 10.12
C ILE A 74 14.89 14.60 10.90
N GLY A 75 15.38 13.77 11.85
CA GLY A 75 14.53 12.95 12.73
C GLY A 75 13.53 13.79 13.53
N GLU A 76 13.96 14.90 14.13
CA GLU A 76 13.06 15.83 14.83
C GLU A 76 11.97 16.41 13.92
N ILE A 77 12.30 16.78 12.67
CA ILE A 77 11.34 17.31 11.69
C ILE A 77 10.30 16.24 11.32
N ILE A 78 10.76 15.00 11.08
CA ILE A 78 9.90 13.89 10.64
C ILE A 78 8.93 13.50 11.75
N LEU A 79 9.40 13.36 12.99
CA LEU A 79 8.53 13.05 14.14
C LEU A 79 7.50 14.14 14.42
N LEU A 80 7.81 15.40 14.10
CA LEU A 80 6.84 16.49 14.21
C LEU A 80 5.67 16.34 13.23
N TRP A 81 5.88 15.74 12.05
CA TRP A 81 4.81 15.51 11.07
C TRP A 81 3.72 14.59 11.62
N GLU A 82 4.11 13.51 12.31
CA GLU A 82 3.21 12.56 12.98
C GLU A 82 2.51 13.15 14.22
N SER A 83 3.05 14.24 14.76
CA SER A 83 2.52 14.84 15.97
C SER A 83 1.10 15.36 15.76
N LYS A 84 0.23 15.09 16.73
CA LYS A 84 -1.15 15.64 16.79
C LYS A 84 -1.18 17.13 17.07
N ASN A 85 -0.05 17.70 17.51
CA ASN A 85 0.04 19.10 17.94
C ASN A 85 0.47 20.06 16.81
N ILE A 86 0.69 19.54 15.60
CA ILE A 86 1.13 20.33 14.45
C ILE A 86 -0.05 20.63 13.52
N SER A 87 -0.06 21.80 12.88
CA SER A 87 -1.14 22.17 11.96
C SER A 87 -0.98 21.53 10.58
N ASP A 88 -2.06 21.41 9.80
CA ASP A 88 -1.99 20.90 8.42
C ASP A 88 -1.08 21.74 7.52
N SER A 89 -1.03 23.05 7.77
CA SER A 89 -0.11 23.95 7.08
C SER A 89 1.35 23.60 7.38
N ASP A 90 1.67 23.25 8.62
CA ASP A 90 3.03 22.86 9.00
C ASP A 90 3.38 21.47 8.44
N ARG A 91 2.43 20.52 8.44
CA ARG A 91 2.60 19.23 7.77
C ARG A 91 2.92 19.41 6.30
N SER A 92 2.23 20.33 5.62
CA SER A 92 2.48 20.65 4.21
C SER A 92 3.92 21.16 3.98
N TRP A 93 4.44 22.00 4.88
CA TRP A 93 5.83 22.47 4.79
C TRP A 93 6.84 21.35 5.02
N ILE A 94 6.58 20.46 5.98
CA ILE A 94 7.44 19.29 6.24
C ILE A 94 7.41 18.33 5.03
N SER A 95 6.23 18.06 4.49
CA SER A 95 6.06 17.27 3.26
C SER A 95 6.82 17.89 2.08
N ALA A 96 6.80 19.21 1.91
CA ALA A 96 7.60 19.90 0.90
C ALA A 96 9.11 19.76 1.15
N PHE A 97 9.55 19.82 2.42
CA PHE A 97 10.95 19.60 2.78
C PHE A 97 11.41 18.16 2.44
N VAL A 98 10.59 17.15 2.76
CA VAL A 98 10.88 15.74 2.44
C VAL A 98 10.85 15.51 0.92
N SER A 99 9.86 16.06 0.22
CA SER A 99 9.74 15.97 -1.24
C SER A 99 10.99 16.50 -1.96
N ILE A 100 11.53 17.66 -1.56
CA ILE A 100 12.76 18.21 -2.17
C ILE A 100 13.95 17.26 -1.98
N ASN A 101 14.05 16.58 -0.83
CA ASN A 101 15.12 15.61 -0.59
C ASN A 101 14.91 14.32 -1.38
N LEU A 102 13.69 13.81 -1.47
CA LEU A 102 13.35 12.65 -2.30
C LEU A 102 13.66 12.91 -3.79
N GLU A 103 13.46 14.12 -4.28
CA GLU A 103 13.74 14.52 -5.67
C GLU A 103 15.24 14.75 -5.92
N GLU A 104 15.90 15.55 -5.09
CA GLU A 104 17.26 16.02 -5.37
C GLU A 104 18.39 15.14 -4.80
N ASP A 105 18.11 14.33 -3.78
CA ASP A 105 19.10 13.45 -3.15
C ASP A 105 18.82 11.98 -3.50
N PHE A 106 19.68 11.46 -4.36
CA PHE A 106 19.58 10.09 -4.88
C PHE A 106 19.72 9.00 -3.81
N GLY A 107 20.32 9.33 -2.66
CA GLY A 107 20.57 8.38 -1.57
C GLY A 107 19.82 8.75 -0.29
N PHE A 108 18.78 9.58 -0.37
CA PHE A 108 18.12 10.14 0.80
C PHE A 108 17.55 9.06 1.72
N LEU A 109 16.73 8.14 1.18
CA LEU A 109 16.13 7.08 2.00
C LEU A 109 17.19 6.13 2.57
N SER A 110 18.21 5.77 1.78
CA SER A 110 19.28 4.91 2.26
C SER A 110 20.14 5.55 3.34
N SER A 111 20.39 6.86 3.26
CA SER A 111 21.17 7.59 4.27
C SER A 111 20.36 7.73 5.56
N CYS A 112 19.08 8.10 5.43
CA CYS A 112 18.16 8.15 6.58
C CYS A 112 17.99 6.79 7.26
N PHE A 113 17.96 5.68 6.52
CA PHE A 113 17.90 4.34 7.11
C PHE A 113 19.16 4.01 7.95
N ALA A 114 20.33 4.50 7.54
CA ALA A 114 21.57 4.29 8.27
C ALA A 114 21.68 5.17 9.52
N ASP A 115 21.17 6.41 9.46
CA ASP A 115 21.43 7.43 10.47
C ASP A 115 20.25 7.70 11.44
N LEU A 116 19.02 7.37 11.07
CA LEU A 116 17.82 7.59 11.89
C LEU A 116 17.48 6.37 12.76
N SER A 117 16.74 6.60 13.84
CA SER A 117 16.10 5.52 14.60
C SER A 117 15.01 4.83 13.78
N CYS A 118 14.60 3.62 14.20
CA CYS A 118 13.59 2.85 13.48
C CYS A 118 12.24 3.59 13.42
N GLU A 119 11.88 4.29 14.49
CA GLU A 119 10.64 5.05 14.61
C GLU A 119 10.66 6.30 13.72
N GLU A 120 11.78 7.04 13.72
CA GLU A 120 11.98 8.18 12.81
C GLU A 120 11.93 7.75 11.34
N PHE A 121 12.55 6.61 11.03
CA PHE A 121 12.57 6.09 9.67
C PHE A 121 11.19 5.55 9.23
N ALA A 122 10.43 4.91 10.12
CA ALA A 122 9.05 4.50 9.84
C ALA A 122 8.16 5.71 9.51
N ALA A 123 8.25 6.78 10.30
CA ALA A 123 7.55 8.04 10.03
C ALA A 123 8.00 8.68 8.70
N LEU A 124 9.29 8.59 8.33
CA LEU A 124 9.76 9.06 7.03
C LEU A 124 9.11 8.30 5.86
N LEU A 125 9.00 6.97 5.99
CA LEU A 125 8.34 6.14 4.98
C LEU A 125 6.86 6.47 4.89
N HIS A 126 6.18 6.75 6.01
CA HIS A 126 4.78 7.18 5.98
C HIS A 126 4.60 8.52 5.24
N ILE A 127 5.46 9.52 5.50
CA ILE A 127 5.44 10.79 4.72
C ILE A 127 5.66 10.50 3.23
N THR A 128 6.59 9.61 2.91
CA THR A 128 6.93 9.23 1.52
C THR A 128 5.76 8.54 0.84
N GLU A 129 5.07 7.63 1.52
CA GLU A 129 3.84 6.98 1.05
C GLU A 129 2.78 8.03 0.68
N VAL A 130 2.47 8.94 1.61
CA VAL A 130 1.46 9.99 1.39
C VAL A 130 1.82 10.89 0.20
N LEU A 131 3.10 11.25 0.07
CA LEU A 131 3.61 12.03 -1.07
C LEU A 131 3.55 11.26 -2.41
N MET A 132 3.58 9.93 -2.37
CA MET A 132 3.53 9.08 -3.55
C MET A 132 2.09 8.73 -3.97
N ASP A 133 1.15 8.69 -3.03
CA ASP A 133 -0.26 8.36 -3.28
C ASP A 133 -1.05 9.52 -3.93
N SER A 134 -0.54 10.75 -3.88
CA SER A 134 -1.20 11.94 -4.46
C SER A 134 -1.16 11.95 -6.02
N CYS A 135 -2.00 11.14 -6.65
CA CYS A 135 -2.30 11.13 -8.08
C CYS A 135 -3.39 12.17 -8.44
N HIS A 136 -3.19 13.44 -8.08
CA HIS A 136 -3.99 14.53 -8.66
C HIS A 136 -3.21 15.21 -9.78
N GLU A 137 -3.88 15.37 -10.92
CA GLU A 137 -3.36 15.59 -12.28
C GLU A 137 -2.43 16.80 -12.51
N GLU A 138 -2.11 17.60 -11.48
CA GLU A 138 -1.40 18.89 -11.67
C GLU A 138 -0.03 19.00 -10.98
N SER A 139 0.34 18.13 -10.03
CA SER A 139 1.72 18.06 -9.54
C SER A 139 2.09 16.69 -8.97
N LEU A 140 2.72 15.86 -9.79
CA LEU A 140 3.33 14.62 -9.31
C LEU A 140 4.57 14.95 -8.48
N THR A 141 4.59 14.54 -7.20
CA THR A 141 5.80 14.53 -6.40
C THR A 141 6.84 13.66 -7.10
N LYS A 142 7.96 14.26 -7.53
CA LYS A 142 9.04 13.53 -8.18
C LYS A 142 9.94 12.90 -7.13
N THR A 143 10.04 11.58 -7.14
CA THR A 143 10.98 10.85 -6.29
C THR A 143 12.10 10.32 -7.16
N HIS A 144 13.35 10.47 -6.73
CA HIS A 144 14.48 9.97 -7.49
C HIS A 144 14.41 8.42 -7.59
N PRO A 145 14.61 7.80 -8.76
CA PRO A 145 14.46 6.35 -8.95
C PRO A 145 15.27 5.48 -7.99
N ASN A 146 16.47 5.93 -7.59
CA ASN A 146 17.29 5.24 -6.57
C ASN A 146 16.59 5.10 -5.21
N ASN A 147 15.78 6.08 -4.79
CA ASN A 147 15.00 5.97 -3.56
C ASN A 147 13.91 4.89 -3.69
N ILE A 148 13.29 4.74 -4.87
CA ILE A 148 12.33 3.66 -5.15
C ILE A 148 13.03 2.29 -5.20
N SER A 149 14.20 2.20 -5.84
CA SER A 149 15.00 0.95 -5.84
C SER A 149 15.43 0.56 -4.43
N PHE A 150 15.75 1.54 -3.58
CA PHE A 150 16.05 1.30 -2.18
C PHE A 150 14.87 0.67 -1.43
N CYS A 151 13.61 1.06 -1.71
CA CYS A 151 12.44 0.42 -1.09
C CYS A 151 12.39 -1.11 -1.31
N VAL A 152 12.71 -1.58 -2.52
CA VAL A 152 12.78 -3.04 -2.80
C VAL A 152 13.91 -3.69 -2.00
N ASN A 153 15.07 -3.04 -1.92
CA ASN A 153 16.20 -3.54 -1.14
C ASN A 153 15.90 -3.56 0.36
N LEU A 154 15.20 -2.54 0.87
CA LEU A 154 14.78 -2.42 2.26
C LEU A 154 13.91 -3.62 2.67
N LEU A 155 12.93 -4.02 1.85
CA LEU A 155 12.11 -5.20 2.14
C LEU A 155 12.96 -6.47 2.31
N LYS A 156 13.94 -6.68 1.43
CA LYS A 156 14.86 -7.83 1.50
C LYS A 156 15.74 -7.77 2.76
N VAL A 157 16.25 -6.59 3.09
CA VAL A 157 17.06 -6.35 4.28
C VAL A 157 16.25 -6.65 5.55
N ILE A 158 15.00 -6.18 5.63
CA ILE A 158 14.11 -6.47 6.76
C ILE A 158 13.86 -7.98 6.89
N ILE A 159 13.50 -8.67 5.80
CA ILE A 159 13.28 -10.13 5.80
C ILE A 159 14.55 -10.87 6.26
N TYR A 160 15.73 -10.45 5.79
CA TYR A 160 17.00 -11.04 6.20
C TYR A 160 17.24 -10.86 7.70
N HIS A 161 17.06 -9.65 8.24
CA HIS A 161 17.25 -9.37 9.66
C HIS A 161 16.26 -10.13 10.56
N PHE A 162 15.02 -10.32 10.12
CA PHE A 162 14.08 -11.22 10.80
C PHE A 162 14.63 -12.65 10.87
N GLY A 163 15.23 -13.14 9.78
CA GLY A 163 15.84 -14.47 9.73
C GLY A 163 17.07 -14.64 10.63
N GLN A 164 17.77 -13.56 10.95
CA GLN A 164 18.90 -13.56 11.90
C GLN A 164 18.46 -13.41 13.36
N GLY A 165 17.19 -13.09 13.63
CA GLY A 165 16.68 -12.87 14.99
C GLY A 165 17.12 -11.54 15.61
N GLU A 166 17.62 -10.59 14.82
CA GLU A 166 18.19 -9.32 15.28
C GLU A 166 17.12 -8.30 15.74
N MET A 167 15.84 -8.58 15.50
CA MET A 167 14.75 -7.59 15.55
C MET A 167 13.72 -7.80 16.65
N ASN A 168 14.02 -8.60 17.69
CA ASN A 168 13.02 -9.03 18.69
C ASN A 168 12.32 -7.88 19.44
N ASP A 169 13.01 -6.80 19.76
CA ASP A 169 12.44 -5.69 20.54
C ASP A 169 11.75 -4.62 19.67
N ARG A 170 11.88 -4.69 18.34
CA ARG A 170 11.39 -3.67 17.39
C ARG A 170 10.53 -4.24 16.26
N ARG A 171 10.02 -5.46 16.44
CA ARG A 171 9.27 -6.20 15.41
C ARG A 171 8.14 -5.39 14.79
N LEU A 172 7.35 -4.71 15.62
CA LEU A 172 6.19 -3.93 15.16
C LEU A 172 6.61 -2.79 14.23
N VAL A 173 7.64 -2.02 14.60
CA VAL A 173 8.12 -0.89 13.79
C VAL A 173 8.62 -1.38 12.43
N TYR A 174 9.26 -2.55 12.36
CA TYR A 174 9.65 -3.14 11.07
C TYR A 174 8.45 -3.60 10.24
N VAL A 175 7.37 -4.08 10.87
CA VAL A 175 6.13 -4.39 10.14
C VAL A 175 5.49 -3.12 9.58
N GLU A 176 5.52 -2.00 10.32
CA GLU A 176 5.09 -0.68 9.81
C GLU A 176 5.95 -0.22 8.64
N GLN A 177 7.29 -0.32 8.75
CA GLN A 177 8.19 -0.02 7.64
C GLN A 177 7.89 -0.87 6.41
N VAL A 178 7.62 -2.17 6.57
CA VAL A 178 7.22 -3.06 5.47
C VAL A 178 5.91 -2.59 4.82
N ALA A 179 4.91 -2.22 5.62
CA ALA A 179 3.62 -1.71 5.12
C ALA A 179 3.80 -0.44 4.27
N HIS A 180 4.45 0.59 4.81
CA HIS A 180 4.70 1.83 4.07
C HIS A 180 5.53 1.59 2.82
N THR A 181 6.54 0.72 2.89
CA THR A 181 7.42 0.40 1.75
C THR A 181 6.67 -0.31 0.63
N VAL A 182 5.78 -1.24 0.96
CA VAL A 182 4.93 -1.92 -0.02
C VAL A 182 3.99 -0.93 -0.70
N GLU A 183 3.42 0.02 0.03
CA GLU A 183 2.54 1.04 -0.55
C GLU A 183 3.30 2.03 -1.45
N ILE A 184 4.52 2.43 -1.08
CA ILE A 184 5.39 3.23 -1.95
C ILE A 184 5.68 2.48 -3.27
N ILE A 185 5.97 1.18 -3.20
CA ILE A 185 6.18 0.34 -4.39
C ILE A 185 4.91 0.26 -5.23
N ALA A 186 3.75 0.10 -4.60
CA ALA A 186 2.46 0.05 -5.28
C ALA A 186 2.19 1.34 -6.08
N SER A 187 2.43 2.51 -5.48
CA SER A 187 2.26 3.81 -6.12
C SER A 187 3.31 4.08 -7.20
N ALA A 188 4.56 3.65 -6.98
CA ALA A 188 5.62 3.77 -7.97
C ALA A 188 5.35 2.90 -9.22
N ALA A 189 4.77 1.71 -9.05
CA ALA A 189 4.45 0.81 -10.17
C ALA A 189 3.47 1.42 -11.18
N LEU A 190 2.62 2.36 -10.77
CA LEU A 190 1.70 3.09 -11.66
C LEU A 190 2.40 4.14 -12.53
N ARG A 191 3.65 4.52 -12.20
CA ARG A 191 4.41 5.57 -12.91
C ARG A 191 5.44 4.93 -13.83
N GLU A 192 4.97 4.13 -14.79
CA GLU A 192 5.80 3.29 -15.66
C GLU A 192 6.91 4.09 -16.37
N THR A 193 6.60 5.29 -16.86
CA THR A 193 7.55 6.15 -17.59
C THR A 193 8.73 6.60 -16.73
N GLU A 194 8.58 6.68 -15.41
CA GLU A 194 9.59 7.18 -14.48
C GLU A 194 10.43 6.05 -13.86
N TYR A 195 9.81 4.90 -13.54
CA TYR A 195 10.45 3.87 -12.73
C TYR A 195 10.63 2.51 -13.42
N SER A 196 10.33 2.38 -14.72
CA SER A 196 10.41 1.09 -15.43
C SER A 196 11.72 0.33 -15.21
N SER A 197 12.87 0.95 -15.43
CA SER A 197 14.17 0.28 -15.35
C SER A 197 14.63 -0.10 -13.94
N HIS A 198 14.06 0.54 -12.91
CA HIS A 198 14.47 0.37 -11.52
C HIS A 198 13.52 -0.54 -10.73
N LEU A 199 12.28 -0.68 -11.21
CA LEU A 199 11.23 -1.45 -10.54
C LEU A 199 10.59 -2.50 -11.47
N LEU A 200 10.21 -2.12 -12.69
CA LEU A 200 9.40 -2.97 -13.57
C LEU A 200 10.22 -3.96 -14.43
N ASP A 201 11.52 -3.73 -14.54
CA ASP A 201 12.45 -4.64 -15.23
C ASP A 201 13.10 -5.66 -14.27
N GLN A 202 12.81 -5.58 -12.96
CA GLN A 202 13.37 -6.43 -11.91
C GLN A 202 12.31 -7.40 -11.37
N PRO A 203 12.33 -8.71 -11.73
CA PRO A 203 11.37 -9.67 -11.19
C PRO A 203 11.42 -9.78 -9.66
N GLU A 204 12.57 -9.47 -9.07
CA GLU A 204 12.75 -9.56 -7.63
C GLU A 204 11.82 -8.63 -6.84
N ALA A 205 11.38 -7.51 -7.43
CA ALA A 205 10.45 -6.59 -6.79
C ALA A 205 9.10 -7.28 -6.55
N VAL A 206 8.51 -7.87 -7.59
CA VAL A 206 7.23 -8.58 -7.46
C VAL A 206 7.38 -9.86 -6.63
N GLU A 207 8.48 -10.59 -6.76
CA GLU A 207 8.74 -11.79 -5.94
C GLU A 207 8.81 -11.46 -4.45
N THR A 208 9.47 -10.36 -4.08
CA THR A 208 9.57 -9.93 -2.67
C THR A 208 8.21 -9.51 -2.11
N VAL A 209 7.38 -8.82 -2.90
CA VAL A 209 6.01 -8.45 -2.48
C VAL A 209 5.12 -9.70 -2.32
N VAL A 210 5.28 -10.70 -3.20
CA VAL A 210 4.57 -11.98 -3.08
C VAL A 210 4.98 -12.73 -1.81
N ASP A 211 6.28 -12.77 -1.50
CA ASP A 211 6.80 -13.37 -0.27
C ASP A 211 6.18 -12.72 0.99
N ILE A 212 6.05 -11.38 0.98
CA ILE A 212 5.40 -10.63 2.06
C ILE A 212 3.91 -10.99 2.15
N LEU A 213 3.20 -11.06 1.02
CA LEU A 213 1.79 -11.45 1.01
C LEU A 213 1.60 -12.85 1.59
N GLU A 214 2.47 -13.80 1.24
CA GLU A 214 2.41 -15.14 1.81
C GLU A 214 2.67 -15.14 3.32
N ALA A 215 3.63 -14.35 3.82
CA ALA A 215 3.88 -14.21 5.25
C ALA A 215 2.66 -13.63 6.00
N VAL A 216 1.94 -12.68 5.40
CA VAL A 216 0.69 -12.12 5.93
C VAL A 216 -0.43 -13.16 5.97
N LEU A 217 -0.59 -13.96 4.91
CA LEU A 217 -1.61 -15.00 4.85
C LEU A 217 -1.33 -16.14 5.84
N GLU A 218 -0.06 -16.51 6.02
CA GLU A 218 0.37 -17.46 7.05
C GLU A 218 0.08 -16.92 8.45
N ALA A 219 0.37 -15.63 8.71
CA ALA A 219 0.10 -14.99 10.00
C ALA A 219 -1.41 -14.99 10.31
N GLN A 220 -2.23 -14.69 9.30
CA GLN A 220 -3.69 -14.76 9.41
C GLN A 220 -4.15 -16.20 9.72
N TRP A 221 -3.59 -17.20 9.04
CA TRP A 221 -3.92 -18.61 9.29
C TRP A 221 -3.55 -19.08 10.70
N LEU A 222 -2.40 -18.64 11.22
CA LEU A 222 -1.95 -18.95 12.60
C LEU A 222 -2.93 -18.40 13.63
N THR A 223 -3.31 -17.11 13.51
CA THR A 223 -4.32 -16.51 14.39
C THR A 223 -5.66 -17.24 14.30
N GLU A 224 -6.11 -17.57 13.09
CA GLU A 224 -7.38 -18.26 12.88
C GLU A 224 -7.40 -19.67 13.48
N SER A 225 -6.27 -20.39 13.41
CA SER A 225 -6.11 -21.75 13.90
C SER A 225 -6.02 -21.82 15.42
N GLU A 226 -5.34 -20.86 16.07
CA GLU A 226 -5.28 -20.74 17.52
C GLU A 226 -6.67 -20.53 18.14
N ASP A 227 -7.45 -19.61 17.57
CA ASP A 227 -8.85 -19.37 17.97
C ASP A 227 -9.74 -20.63 17.82
N SER A 228 -9.52 -21.42 16.75
CA SER A 228 -10.28 -22.64 16.50
C SER A 228 -9.96 -23.74 17.52
N LEU A 229 -8.73 -23.81 18.01
CA LEU A 229 -8.34 -24.73 19.09
C LEU A 229 -9.00 -24.35 20.43
N VAL A 230 -9.26 -23.06 20.67
CA VAL A 230 -9.99 -22.58 21.85
C VAL A 230 -11.49 -22.89 21.76
N MET A 231 -12.07 -22.91 20.55
CA MET A 231 -13.49 -23.19 20.31
C MET A 231 -13.83 -24.68 20.11
N GLN A 232 -12.84 -25.55 19.89
CA GLN A 232 -13.03 -27.00 19.69
C GLN A 232 -13.47 -27.78 20.95
N SER A 233 -13.87 -27.11 22.04
CA SER A 233 -14.65 -27.74 23.10
C SER A 233 -16.15 -27.88 22.77
N GLN A 234 -16.66 -27.34 21.66
CA GLN A 234 -18.07 -27.49 21.28
C GLN A 234 -18.27 -27.64 19.75
N LEU A 235 -18.50 -28.90 19.33
CA LEU A 235 -19.27 -29.37 18.16
C LEU A 235 -18.84 -28.99 16.71
N TYR A 236 -18.60 -30.06 15.94
CA TYR A 236 -18.56 -30.19 14.47
C TYR A 236 -17.55 -29.33 13.69
N SER A 237 -16.41 -29.96 13.38
CA SER A 237 -15.44 -29.54 12.39
C SER A 237 -15.89 -29.92 10.98
N ASP A 238 -16.34 -28.94 10.19
CA ASP A 238 -16.39 -29.07 8.74
C ASP A 238 -15.91 -27.75 8.12
N GLY A 239 -14.83 -27.79 7.34
CA GLY A 239 -14.20 -26.60 6.76
C GLY A 239 -12.70 -26.75 6.61
N LEU A 240 -12.23 -26.94 5.37
CA LEU A 240 -10.82 -27.05 5.00
C LEU A 240 -9.94 -25.98 5.65
N GLN A 241 -9.06 -26.43 6.55
CA GLN A 241 -7.93 -25.66 7.08
C GLN A 241 -7.13 -25.07 5.91
N GLY A 242 -6.83 -23.77 5.98
CA GLY A 242 -5.89 -23.13 5.06
C GLY A 242 -4.60 -23.95 4.97
N VAL A 243 -4.15 -24.24 3.75
CA VAL A 243 -2.89 -24.96 3.58
C VAL A 243 -1.76 -23.98 3.85
N ARG A 244 -1.02 -24.24 4.93
CA ARG A 244 0.23 -23.58 5.32
C ARG A 244 1.10 -23.36 4.08
N SER A 245 1.67 -22.17 3.89
CA SER A 245 2.60 -21.99 2.76
C SER A 245 3.89 -22.76 3.07
N PRO A 246 4.26 -23.81 2.30
CA PRO A 246 5.51 -24.52 2.52
C PRO A 246 6.72 -23.59 2.33
N HIS A 247 6.59 -22.60 1.43
CA HIS A 247 7.63 -21.61 1.17
C HIS A 247 7.94 -20.71 2.37
N VAL A 248 6.90 -20.24 3.08
CA VAL A 248 7.08 -19.46 4.32
C VAL A 248 7.70 -20.31 5.43
N ALA A 249 7.31 -21.58 5.54
CA ALA A 249 7.86 -22.50 6.54
C ALA A 249 9.33 -22.85 6.29
N GLU A 250 9.76 -22.92 5.03
CA GLU A 250 11.14 -23.23 4.64
C GLU A 250 12.08 -22.02 4.73
N ASN A 251 11.55 -20.79 4.69
CA ASN A 251 12.32 -19.57 4.79
C ASN A 251 12.23 -18.97 6.21
N SER A 252 13.31 -19.07 6.98
CA SER A 252 13.36 -18.57 8.37
C SER A 252 13.03 -17.08 8.51
N GLY A 253 13.40 -16.26 7.51
CA GLY A 253 13.08 -14.83 7.50
C GLY A 253 11.59 -14.57 7.32
N LEU A 254 10.94 -15.28 6.39
CA LEU A 254 9.50 -15.17 6.18
C LEU A 254 8.68 -15.75 7.33
N ALA A 255 9.14 -16.86 7.93
CA ALA A 255 8.52 -17.41 9.13
C ALA A 255 8.58 -16.44 10.32
N ALA A 256 9.73 -15.81 10.53
CA ALA A 256 9.91 -14.81 11.59
C ALA A 256 9.11 -13.53 11.33
N LEU A 257 9.06 -13.07 10.07
CA LEU A 257 8.20 -11.95 9.67
C LEU A 257 6.72 -12.29 9.87
N SER A 258 6.29 -13.49 9.51
CA SER A 258 4.92 -13.97 9.71
C SER A 258 4.53 -13.97 11.20
N ALA A 259 5.42 -14.45 12.08
CA ALA A 259 5.22 -14.38 13.52
C ALA A 259 5.09 -12.92 14.01
N ALA A 260 5.96 -12.02 13.57
CA ALA A 260 5.87 -10.59 13.90
C ALA A 260 4.57 -9.95 13.40
N ILE A 261 4.13 -10.29 12.18
CA ILE A 261 2.85 -9.83 11.63
C ILE A 261 1.69 -10.35 12.48
N SER A 262 1.74 -11.59 12.96
CA SER A 262 0.66 -12.17 13.78
C SER A 262 0.46 -11.43 15.11
N GLU A 263 1.52 -10.86 15.67
CA GLU A 263 1.52 -10.02 16.88
C GLU A 263 1.06 -8.58 16.61
N ALA A 264 0.98 -8.16 15.34
CA ALA A 264 0.65 -6.79 14.94
C ALA A 264 -0.86 -6.48 15.03
N PRO A 265 -1.24 -5.19 15.20
CA PRO A 265 -2.63 -4.75 15.15
C PRO A 265 -3.35 -5.24 13.88
N VAL A 266 -4.63 -5.55 14.02
CA VAL A 266 -5.46 -6.08 12.91
C VAL A 266 -5.49 -5.10 11.74
N GLU A 267 -5.52 -3.80 12.03
CA GLU A 267 -5.52 -2.73 11.04
C GLU A 267 -4.22 -2.74 10.21
N LEU A 268 -3.07 -2.86 10.87
CA LEU A 268 -1.77 -2.91 10.19
C LEU A 268 -1.65 -4.16 9.30
N ARG A 269 -2.10 -5.32 9.80
CA ARG A 269 -2.15 -6.55 9.00
C ARG A 269 -3.05 -6.40 7.78
N ALA A 270 -4.21 -5.78 7.94
CA ALA A 270 -5.16 -5.55 6.86
C ALA A 270 -4.59 -4.60 5.81
N ASN A 271 -3.96 -3.50 6.23
CA ASN A 271 -3.31 -2.54 5.35
C ASN A 271 -2.18 -3.21 4.57
N LEU A 272 -1.30 -3.95 5.24
CA LEU A 272 -0.21 -4.67 4.58
C LEU A 272 -0.73 -5.69 3.56
N LYS A 273 -1.80 -6.42 3.88
CA LYS A 273 -2.47 -7.34 2.94
C LYS A 273 -2.98 -6.59 1.70
N CYS A 274 -3.68 -5.48 1.90
CA CYS A 274 -4.20 -4.64 0.83
C CYS A 274 -3.10 -4.06 -0.05
N GLY A 275 -2.09 -3.45 0.56
CA GLY A 275 -0.94 -2.87 -0.12
C GLY A 275 -0.18 -3.90 -0.94
N ALA A 276 0.02 -5.11 -0.41
CA ALA A 276 0.71 -6.17 -1.14
C ALA A 276 -0.08 -6.64 -2.37
N VAL A 277 -1.41 -6.80 -2.25
CA VAL A 277 -2.27 -7.13 -3.39
C VAL A 277 -2.27 -6.00 -4.43
N ARG A 278 -2.37 -4.74 -3.97
CA ARG A 278 -2.30 -3.54 -4.81
C ARG A 278 -0.98 -3.46 -5.57
N ALA A 279 0.14 -3.64 -4.87
CA ALA A 279 1.48 -3.66 -5.44
C ALA A 279 1.65 -4.76 -6.49
N ILE A 280 1.22 -6.00 -6.20
CA ILE A 280 1.28 -7.11 -7.16
C ILE A 280 0.46 -6.78 -8.41
N GLY A 281 -0.76 -6.29 -8.23
CA GLY A 281 -1.63 -5.90 -9.34
C GLY A 281 -1.02 -4.80 -10.21
N ASN A 282 -0.44 -3.77 -9.60
CA ASN A 282 0.17 -2.64 -10.32
C ASN A 282 1.48 -3.06 -11.01
N LEU A 283 2.34 -3.86 -10.36
CA LEU A 283 3.58 -4.37 -10.98
C LEU A 283 3.29 -5.29 -12.18
N CYS A 284 2.19 -6.03 -12.14
CA CYS A 284 1.82 -6.99 -13.18
C CYS A 284 0.95 -6.40 -14.30
N SER A 285 0.52 -5.14 -14.20
CA SER A 285 -0.48 -4.56 -15.11
C SER A 285 -0.04 -4.58 -16.58
N GLU A 286 1.21 -4.22 -16.88
CA GLU A 286 1.70 -4.04 -18.26
C GLU A 286 2.83 -5.02 -18.66
N ARG A 287 3.39 -5.79 -17.72
CA ARG A 287 4.64 -6.55 -17.95
C ARG A 287 4.46 -8.06 -17.78
N LEU A 288 4.51 -8.78 -18.92
CA LEU A 288 4.41 -10.25 -18.95
C LEU A 288 5.55 -10.95 -18.17
N SER A 289 6.77 -10.41 -18.17
CA SER A 289 7.89 -10.95 -17.39
C SER A 289 7.58 -10.98 -15.89
N LEU A 290 6.98 -9.90 -15.37
CA LEU A 290 6.59 -9.80 -13.96
C LEU A 290 5.39 -10.68 -13.64
N ARG A 291 4.39 -10.77 -14.54
CA ARG A 291 3.28 -11.73 -14.39
C ARG A 291 3.80 -13.16 -14.21
N ARG A 292 4.76 -13.58 -15.05
CA ARG A 292 5.39 -14.91 -14.96
C ARG A 292 6.17 -15.12 -13.68
N ALA A 293 6.98 -14.13 -13.28
CA ALA A 293 7.75 -14.19 -12.03
C ALA A 293 6.82 -14.31 -10.81
N ALA A 294 5.79 -13.46 -10.74
CA ALA A 294 4.77 -13.50 -9.70
C ALA A 294 4.05 -14.87 -9.65
N GLY A 295 3.65 -15.39 -10.81
CA GLY A 295 3.01 -16.70 -10.93
C GLY A 295 3.89 -17.85 -10.47
N ALA A 296 5.16 -17.86 -10.88
CA ALA A 296 6.16 -18.83 -10.44
C ALA A 296 6.40 -18.77 -8.92
N ARG A 297 6.22 -17.59 -8.31
CA ARG A 297 6.29 -17.35 -6.87
C ARG A 297 4.99 -17.61 -6.12
N GLY A 298 3.93 -18.11 -6.78
CA GLY A 298 2.66 -18.47 -6.13
C GLY A 298 1.63 -17.35 -6.00
N ALA A 299 1.88 -16.18 -6.60
CA ALA A 299 1.02 -14.99 -6.47
C ALA A 299 -0.45 -15.25 -6.80
N VAL A 300 -0.74 -16.05 -7.84
CA VAL A 300 -2.10 -16.37 -8.27
C VAL A 300 -2.91 -17.01 -7.13
N LEU A 301 -2.32 -17.97 -6.42
CA LEU A 301 -2.99 -18.63 -5.30
C LEU A 301 -3.05 -17.74 -4.07
N ALA A 302 -1.99 -16.96 -3.80
CA ALA A 302 -1.96 -16.02 -2.68
C ALA A 302 -3.05 -14.94 -2.82
N VAL A 303 -3.15 -14.28 -3.97
CA VAL A 303 -4.17 -13.26 -4.24
C VAL A 303 -5.58 -13.86 -4.24
N LEU A 304 -5.75 -15.08 -4.76
CA LEU A 304 -7.06 -15.76 -4.68
C LEU A 304 -7.48 -16.04 -3.23
N ARG A 305 -6.53 -16.37 -2.33
CA ARG A 305 -6.82 -16.52 -0.89
C ARG A 305 -7.30 -15.21 -0.28
N CYS A 306 -6.80 -14.05 -0.74
CA CYS A 306 -7.26 -12.73 -0.31
C CYS A 306 -8.69 -12.39 -0.75
N ALA A 307 -9.15 -12.97 -1.87
CA ALA A 307 -10.51 -12.80 -2.36
C ALA A 307 -11.54 -13.69 -1.62
N ARG A 308 -11.11 -14.58 -0.73
CA ARG A 308 -12.02 -15.43 0.06
C ARG A 308 -12.67 -14.62 1.17
N LEU A 309 -13.96 -14.85 1.37
CA LEU A 309 -14.71 -14.37 2.51
C LEU A 309 -14.67 -15.43 3.62
N THR A 310 -14.15 -15.10 4.79
CA THR A 310 -14.27 -15.94 5.99
C THR A 310 -15.33 -15.38 6.94
N ASP A 311 -15.93 -16.23 7.77
CA ASP A 311 -16.88 -15.78 8.80
C ASP A 311 -16.21 -14.88 9.86
N LYS A 312 -14.88 -14.91 9.95
CA LYS A 312 -14.04 -14.04 10.78
C LYS A 312 -13.62 -12.75 10.08
N ASP A 313 -13.96 -12.57 8.81
CA ASP A 313 -13.96 -11.25 8.17
C ASP A 313 -15.23 -10.45 8.55
N ARG A 314 -16.16 -11.03 9.31
CA ARG A 314 -17.37 -10.34 9.83
C ARG A 314 -17.19 -9.35 11.01
N PRO A 315 -16.09 -9.27 11.79
CA PRO A 315 -16.07 -8.39 12.97
C PRO A 315 -16.07 -6.91 12.59
N PHE A 316 -15.76 -6.51 11.36
CA PHE A 316 -16.03 -5.13 10.97
C PHE A 316 -17.52 -4.85 10.70
N ILE A 317 -18.37 -5.86 10.50
CA ILE A 317 -19.81 -5.66 10.23
C ILE A 317 -20.64 -5.71 11.51
N VAL A 318 -20.18 -6.34 12.61
CA VAL A 318 -21.10 -6.73 13.70
C VAL A 318 -20.91 -5.99 15.04
N GLU A 319 -19.78 -5.32 15.31
CA GLU A 319 -19.63 -4.51 16.54
C GLU A 319 -19.79 -2.99 16.33
N LEU A 320 -20.54 -2.59 15.31
CA LEU A 320 -20.98 -1.20 15.10
C LEU A 320 -22.50 -1.09 14.93
N LYS A 321 -23.27 -1.98 15.55
CA LYS A 321 -24.75 -1.88 15.59
C LYS A 321 -25.30 -0.64 16.33
N ALA A 322 -24.43 0.23 16.86
CA ALA A 322 -24.84 1.44 17.57
C ALA A 322 -24.64 2.76 16.79
N VAL A 323 -24.00 2.78 15.62
CA VAL A 323 -23.77 4.05 14.87
C VAL A 323 -24.14 3.90 13.40
N LEU A 324 -25.43 4.07 13.11
CA LEU A 324 -26.06 3.89 11.80
C LEU A 324 -25.66 4.91 10.72
N LEU A 325 -24.61 5.71 10.94
CA LEU A 325 -24.06 6.69 9.98
C LEU A 325 -22.63 6.34 9.50
N VAL A 326 -21.96 5.36 10.13
CA VAL A 326 -20.61 4.89 9.73
C VAL A 326 -20.68 3.64 8.82
N CYS A 327 -21.87 3.06 8.64
CA CYS A 327 -22.07 1.82 7.88
C CYS A 327 -21.79 1.94 6.37
N ARG A 328 -21.75 3.15 5.78
CA ARG A 328 -21.35 3.33 4.37
C ARG A 328 -19.84 3.16 4.17
N GLU A 329 -19.01 3.70 5.07
CA GLU A 329 -17.54 3.66 4.93
C GLU A 329 -16.97 2.25 5.15
N ILE A 330 -17.55 1.47 6.06
CA ILE A 330 -17.09 0.10 6.31
C ILE A 330 -17.47 -0.85 5.17
N MET A 331 -18.68 -0.72 4.60
CA MET A 331 -19.07 -1.53 3.43
C MET A 331 -18.19 -1.22 2.20
N ILE A 332 -17.75 0.04 2.05
CA ILE A 332 -16.81 0.46 1.00
C ILE A 332 -15.46 -0.23 1.18
N ILE A 333 -14.87 -0.26 2.38
CA ILE A 333 -13.57 -0.91 2.64
C ILE A 333 -13.61 -2.42 2.30
N TYR A 334 -14.75 -3.08 2.53
CA TYR A 334 -14.93 -4.50 2.24
C TYR A 334 -15.08 -4.83 0.76
N ALA A 335 -15.92 -4.07 0.05
CA ALA A 335 -16.03 -4.18 -1.40
C ALA A 335 -14.69 -3.89 -2.07
N PHE A 336 -13.94 -2.93 -1.56
CA PHE A 336 -12.62 -2.55 -2.05
C PHE A 336 -11.63 -3.74 -2.01
N LYS A 337 -11.52 -4.46 -0.90
CA LYS A 337 -10.56 -5.58 -0.74
C LYS A 337 -10.73 -6.70 -1.77
N VAL A 338 -11.97 -7.10 -2.01
CA VAL A 338 -12.30 -8.13 -3.01
C VAL A 338 -12.05 -7.58 -4.42
N GLN A 339 -12.39 -6.31 -4.68
CA GLN A 339 -12.15 -5.65 -5.96
C GLN A 339 -10.65 -5.56 -6.30
N TRP A 340 -9.78 -5.18 -5.36
CA TRP A 340 -8.33 -5.17 -5.58
C TRP A 340 -7.77 -6.55 -5.84
N SER A 341 -8.27 -7.57 -5.15
CA SER A 341 -7.84 -8.96 -5.36
C SER A 341 -8.26 -9.46 -6.74
N ILE A 342 -9.49 -9.17 -7.19
CA ILE A 342 -9.97 -9.50 -8.54
C ILE A 342 -9.19 -8.73 -9.61
N SER A 343 -8.95 -7.44 -9.40
CA SER A 343 -8.16 -6.59 -10.31
C SER A 343 -6.71 -7.12 -10.44
N ALA A 344 -6.07 -7.44 -9.32
CA ALA A 344 -4.73 -8.02 -9.32
C ALA A 344 -4.70 -9.38 -10.01
N LEU A 345 -5.71 -10.25 -9.80
CA LEU A 345 -5.84 -11.51 -10.53
C LEU A 345 -6.00 -11.32 -12.03
N ARG A 346 -6.75 -10.29 -12.47
CA ARG A 346 -6.86 -9.93 -13.88
C ARG A 346 -5.51 -9.57 -14.45
N HIS A 347 -4.78 -8.65 -13.83
CA HIS A 347 -3.45 -8.24 -14.30
C HIS A 347 -2.46 -9.42 -14.30
N LEU A 348 -2.51 -10.30 -13.29
CA LEU A 348 -1.69 -11.50 -13.24
C LEU A 348 -1.97 -12.49 -14.39
N CYS A 349 -3.23 -12.61 -14.81
CA CYS A 349 -3.65 -13.63 -15.76
C CYS A 349 -3.80 -13.11 -17.19
N LEU A 350 -3.88 -11.79 -17.39
CA LEU A 350 -3.98 -11.17 -18.71
C LEU A 350 -2.81 -11.63 -19.57
N ASP A 351 -3.11 -12.20 -20.75
CA ASP A 351 -2.14 -12.71 -21.72
C ASP A 351 -1.02 -13.62 -21.15
N CYS A 352 -1.24 -14.24 -19.99
CA CYS A 352 -0.25 -15.06 -19.28
C CYS A 352 -0.75 -16.50 -19.13
N PRO A 353 -0.58 -17.37 -20.15
CA PRO A 353 -1.15 -18.72 -20.16
C PRO A 353 -0.63 -19.59 -19.01
N GLU A 354 0.61 -19.36 -18.55
CA GLU A 354 1.19 -20.05 -17.40
C GLU A 354 0.33 -19.81 -16.14
N ASN A 355 -0.03 -18.55 -15.89
CA ASN A 355 -0.84 -18.14 -14.73
C ASN A 355 -2.30 -18.57 -14.89
N GLN A 356 -2.87 -18.44 -16.09
CA GLN A 356 -4.22 -18.95 -16.38
C GLN A 356 -4.30 -20.47 -16.12
N SER A 357 -3.25 -21.22 -16.47
CA SER A 357 -3.20 -22.66 -16.22
C SER A 357 -3.23 -23.02 -14.74
N ILE A 358 -2.72 -22.15 -13.86
CA ILE A 358 -2.77 -22.35 -12.39
C ILE A 358 -4.22 -22.32 -11.93
N ILE A 359 -5.00 -21.31 -12.35
CA ILE A 359 -6.44 -21.19 -12.03
C ILE A 359 -7.22 -22.39 -12.56
N LEU A 360 -6.94 -22.82 -13.79
CA LEU A 360 -7.65 -23.93 -14.43
C LEU A 360 -7.39 -25.29 -13.76
N LYS A 361 -6.19 -25.49 -13.20
CA LYS A 361 -5.77 -26.71 -12.49
C LYS A 361 -6.25 -26.77 -11.04
N MET A 362 -6.90 -25.73 -10.53
CA MET A 362 -7.45 -25.75 -9.18
C MET A 362 -8.62 -26.74 -9.11
N ASP A 363 -8.47 -27.80 -8.32
CA ASP A 363 -9.54 -28.76 -8.03
C ASP A 363 -10.70 -28.06 -7.28
N GLN A 364 -11.94 -28.28 -7.76
CA GLN A 364 -13.18 -27.77 -7.18
C GLN A 364 -13.51 -28.43 -5.82
N LYS A 365 -12.69 -28.27 -4.80
CA LYS A 365 -13.21 -28.33 -3.42
C LYS A 365 -13.66 -26.91 -3.05
N PRO A 366 -14.85 -26.74 -2.46
CA PRO A 366 -15.50 -25.44 -2.36
C PRO A 366 -14.60 -24.48 -1.60
N ILE A 367 -13.93 -23.62 -2.38
CA ILE A 367 -13.23 -22.45 -1.88
C ILE A 367 -14.36 -21.50 -1.53
N GLY A 368 -14.85 -21.61 -0.28
CA GLY A 368 -16.02 -20.88 0.20
C GLY A 368 -16.13 -19.49 -0.43
N ILE A 369 -17.22 -19.31 -1.18
CA ILE A 369 -17.70 -18.03 -1.70
C ILE A 369 -16.89 -17.43 -2.87
N ILE A 370 -16.25 -18.24 -3.73
CA ILE A 370 -15.90 -17.77 -5.09
C ILE A 370 -16.52 -18.73 -6.09
N ASP A 371 -17.59 -18.28 -6.76
CA ASP A 371 -18.18 -18.98 -7.89
C ASP A 371 -17.14 -19.00 -9.03
N ARG A 372 -16.58 -20.19 -9.29
CA ARG A 372 -15.55 -20.40 -10.30
C ARG A 372 -16.04 -19.96 -11.68
N GLU A 373 -17.30 -20.19 -12.01
CA GLU A 373 -17.85 -19.78 -13.32
C GLU A 373 -17.96 -18.27 -13.40
N LYS A 374 -18.41 -17.63 -12.31
CA LYS A 374 -18.43 -16.16 -12.20
C LYS A 374 -17.02 -15.56 -12.28
N LEU A 375 -16.04 -16.12 -11.57
CA LEU A 375 -14.64 -15.69 -11.62
C LEU A 375 -14.05 -15.88 -13.02
N LEU A 376 -14.27 -17.03 -13.66
CA LEU A 376 -13.79 -17.29 -15.02
C LEU A 376 -14.46 -16.34 -16.03
N LYS A 377 -15.76 -16.07 -15.88
CA LYS A 377 -16.49 -15.06 -16.66
C LYS A 377 -15.92 -13.66 -16.43
N GLU A 378 -15.66 -13.28 -15.18
CA GLU A 378 -15.05 -12.00 -14.78
C GLU A 378 -13.59 -11.84 -15.22
N LEU A 379 -12.90 -12.95 -15.50
CA LEU A 379 -11.54 -13.02 -16.06
C LEU A 379 -11.53 -13.14 -17.60
N GLY A 380 -12.70 -13.16 -18.27
CA GLY A 380 -12.82 -13.29 -19.72
C GLY A 380 -12.50 -14.69 -20.27
N VAL A 381 -12.48 -15.72 -19.42
CA VAL A 381 -12.15 -17.11 -19.79
C VAL A 381 -13.43 -17.88 -20.11
N ASN A 382 -13.74 -18.05 -21.40
CA ASN A 382 -14.83 -18.90 -21.85
C ASN A 382 -14.46 -20.39 -21.71
N VAL A 383 -14.88 -21.01 -20.60
CA VAL A 383 -14.84 -22.47 -20.46
C VAL A 383 -16.16 -23.03 -20.97
N GLY A 384 -16.15 -23.63 -22.16
CA GLY A 384 -17.27 -24.44 -22.63
C GLY A 384 -17.43 -25.65 -21.70
N MET A 385 -18.37 -25.60 -20.76
CA MET A 385 -18.76 -26.77 -20.01
C MET A 385 -19.69 -27.61 -20.88
N ASP A 386 -19.17 -28.68 -21.46
CA ASP A 386 -20.01 -29.77 -21.94
C ASP A 386 -20.64 -30.44 -20.72
N ALA A 387 -21.91 -30.10 -20.46
CA ALA A 387 -22.74 -30.83 -19.53
C ALA A 387 -22.88 -32.29 -20.02
N SER A 388 -22.20 -33.24 -19.36
CA SER A 388 -22.66 -34.62 -19.38
C SER A 388 -22.31 -35.35 -18.08
N PRO A 389 -23.19 -36.26 -17.62
CA PRO A 389 -23.19 -36.73 -16.25
C PRO A 389 -22.23 -37.90 -16.04
N ILE A 390 -21.51 -37.85 -14.91
CA ILE A 390 -21.11 -38.95 -14.02
C ILE A 390 -20.92 -40.33 -14.69
N MET A 391 -19.66 -40.73 -14.96
CA MET A 391 -18.93 -41.81 -14.24
C MET A 391 -17.71 -42.31 -15.04
N SER A 392 -16.70 -42.70 -14.27
CA SER A 392 -15.71 -43.74 -14.58
C SER A 392 -14.53 -43.42 -15.51
N SER A 393 -13.37 -43.37 -14.84
CA SER A 393 -12.08 -43.93 -15.25
C SER A 393 -11.20 -43.12 -16.19
N PHE A 394 -10.11 -42.63 -15.58
CA PHE A 394 -8.74 -42.58 -16.07
C PHE A 394 -8.56 -42.93 -17.56
N THR A 395 -7.78 -42.07 -18.24
CA THR A 395 -7.21 -42.23 -19.60
C THR A 395 -8.02 -41.59 -20.74
N PHE A 396 -8.12 -40.24 -20.81
CA PHE A 396 -8.35 -39.59 -22.13
C PHE A 396 -7.98 -38.10 -22.29
N VAL A 397 -7.52 -37.37 -21.26
CA VAL A 397 -7.36 -35.89 -21.37
C VAL A 397 -6.05 -35.43 -22.04
N LEU A 398 -5.21 -36.35 -22.55
CA LEU A 398 -3.95 -35.99 -23.22
C LEU A 398 -4.05 -35.70 -24.73
N MET A 399 -5.24 -35.70 -25.32
CA MET A 399 -5.41 -35.43 -26.75
C MET A 399 -6.66 -34.59 -27.06
N LYS A 400 -6.58 -33.28 -26.81
CA LYS A 400 -7.21 -32.24 -27.66
C LYS A 400 -6.61 -30.85 -27.41
N PHE A 401 -5.28 -30.80 -27.29
CA PHE A 401 -4.52 -29.57 -27.49
C PHE A 401 -4.38 -29.34 -28.99
N LYS A 402 -5.29 -28.56 -29.60
CA LYS A 402 -5.04 -27.83 -30.86
C LYS A 402 -6.10 -26.75 -31.08
N LEU A 403 -5.64 -25.50 -31.10
CA LEU A 403 -6.28 -24.29 -31.65
C LEU A 403 -7.61 -23.86 -31.01
N ILE A 404 -7.52 -23.08 -29.93
CA ILE A 404 -8.33 -21.87 -29.81
C ILE A 404 -7.33 -20.73 -29.62
N ASN A 405 -6.76 -20.29 -30.74
CA ASN A 405 -6.00 -19.04 -30.81
C ASN A 405 -7.00 -17.88 -30.79
N ARG A 406 -6.72 -16.87 -29.96
CA ARG A 406 -7.47 -15.60 -29.79
C ARG A 406 -8.92 -15.76 -29.31
N ALA A 407 -9.09 -15.78 -27.99
CA ALA A 407 -10.28 -15.16 -27.40
C ALA A 407 -9.96 -13.67 -27.22
N GLU A 408 -10.50 -12.81 -28.09
CA GLU A 408 -10.62 -11.38 -27.77
C GLU A 408 -11.58 -11.26 -26.58
N MET A 409 -11.09 -10.72 -25.47
CA MET A 409 -11.85 -10.50 -24.25
C MET A 409 -12.62 -9.18 -24.38
N ASP A 410 -13.94 -9.23 -24.26
CA ASP A 410 -14.83 -8.06 -24.26
C ASP A 410 -15.16 -7.66 -22.81
N PHE A 411 -14.83 -6.42 -22.44
CA PHE A 411 -14.98 -5.85 -21.10
C PHE A 411 -16.15 -4.86 -20.99
N SER A 412 -16.99 -4.74 -22.02
CA SER A 412 -18.08 -3.75 -22.07
C SER A 412 -19.14 -3.95 -20.98
N GLU A 413 -19.40 -5.19 -20.55
CA GLU A 413 -20.31 -5.48 -19.42
C GLU A 413 -19.71 -5.09 -18.06
N LEU A 414 -18.38 -5.00 -17.97
CA LEU A 414 -17.66 -4.62 -16.75
C LEU A 414 -17.75 -3.11 -16.50
N GLU A 415 -17.53 -2.27 -17.52
CA GLU A 415 -17.66 -0.81 -17.39
C GLU A 415 -19.07 -0.43 -16.94
N ARG A 416 -20.09 -1.10 -17.47
CA ARG A 416 -21.50 -0.85 -17.16
C ARG A 416 -21.91 -1.27 -15.74
N ALA A 417 -21.25 -2.28 -15.17
CA ALA A 417 -21.50 -2.77 -13.81
C ALA A 417 -20.66 -2.04 -12.74
N VAL A 418 -19.51 -1.47 -13.13
CA VAL A 418 -18.54 -0.85 -12.21
C VAL A 418 -18.70 0.69 -12.13
N TYR A 419 -19.05 1.35 -13.24
CA TYR A 419 -19.32 2.80 -13.26
C TYR A 419 -20.80 3.16 -13.08
N GLY A 420 -21.65 2.16 -12.85
CA GLY A 420 -23.10 2.29 -13.00
C GLY A 420 -23.47 2.41 -14.48
N GLY A 421 -24.66 1.93 -14.83
CA GLY A 421 -25.24 2.30 -16.12
C GLY A 421 -25.27 3.83 -16.25
N ASN A 422 -25.33 4.32 -17.50
CA ASN A 422 -25.47 5.74 -17.78
C ASN A 422 -26.54 6.33 -16.85
N VAL A 423 -26.17 7.27 -15.98
CA VAL A 423 -27.06 7.80 -14.91
C VAL A 423 -28.35 8.40 -15.49
N GLU A 424 -28.30 8.81 -16.76
CA GLU A 424 -29.45 9.29 -17.55
C GLU A 424 -30.47 8.20 -17.92
N GLU A 425 -30.11 6.91 -17.81
CA GLU A 425 -30.97 5.75 -18.11
C GLU A 425 -31.59 5.11 -16.84
N ASP A 426 -31.19 5.53 -15.64
CA ASP A 426 -31.72 5.02 -14.37
C ASP A 426 -32.90 5.88 -13.87
N GLU A 427 -34.11 5.53 -14.32
CA GLU A 427 -35.36 6.24 -14.01
C GLU A 427 -35.65 6.29 -12.49
N GLU A 428 -35.18 5.31 -11.71
CA GLU A 428 -35.44 5.23 -10.28
C GLU A 428 -34.53 6.20 -9.51
N LEU A 429 -33.25 6.26 -9.88
CA LEU A 429 -32.28 7.20 -9.30
C LEU A 429 -32.60 8.67 -9.66
N LEU A 430 -33.04 8.93 -10.90
CA LEU A 430 -33.48 10.26 -11.35
C LEU A 430 -34.71 10.76 -10.57
N ALA A 431 -35.65 9.86 -10.27
CA ALA A 431 -36.82 10.20 -9.47
C ALA A 431 -36.46 10.54 -8.01
N GLU A 432 -35.49 9.84 -7.45
CA GLU A 432 -34.99 10.07 -6.08
C GLU A 432 -34.23 11.40 -5.96
N LEU A 433 -33.38 11.73 -6.94
CA LEU A 433 -32.66 13.00 -7.01
C LEU A 433 -33.60 14.19 -7.19
N LEU A 434 -34.64 14.06 -8.00
CA LEU A 434 -35.68 15.08 -8.16
C LEU A 434 -36.47 15.32 -6.86
N ALA A 435 -36.76 14.27 -6.10
CA ALA A 435 -37.44 14.39 -4.82
C ALA A 435 -36.59 15.13 -3.78
N LEU A 436 -35.28 14.83 -3.73
CA LEU A 436 -34.33 15.49 -2.83
C LEU A 436 -34.15 16.98 -3.18
N GLN A 437 -34.07 17.30 -4.47
CA GLN A 437 -33.97 18.69 -4.92
C GLN A 437 -35.22 19.50 -4.56
N GLN A 438 -36.42 18.91 -4.69
CA GLN A 438 -37.67 19.55 -4.28
C GLN A 438 -37.75 19.78 -2.77
N GLU A 439 -37.24 18.84 -1.96
CA GLU A 439 -37.19 18.98 -0.50
C GLU A 439 -36.23 20.08 -0.07
N GLU A 440 -35.09 20.22 -0.75
CA GLU A 440 -34.09 21.25 -0.48
C GLU A 440 -34.57 22.65 -0.90
N GLU A 441 -35.25 22.77 -2.05
CA GLU A 441 -35.91 24.00 -2.46
C GLU A 441 -37.04 24.41 -1.50
N ALA A 442 -37.79 23.44 -0.96
CA ALA A 442 -38.83 23.70 0.04
C ALA A 442 -38.23 24.23 1.36
N LYS A 443 -37.07 23.69 1.78
CA LYS A 443 -36.32 24.18 2.95
C LYS A 443 -35.77 25.58 2.72
N GLN A 444 -35.24 25.90 1.54
CA GLN A 444 -34.72 27.23 1.21
C GLN A 444 -35.82 28.30 1.10
N ARG A 445 -37.06 27.93 0.77
CA ARG A 445 -38.22 28.85 0.77
C ARG A 445 -38.84 29.05 2.16
N SER A 446 -38.40 28.30 3.17
CA SER A 446 -38.89 28.39 4.56
C SER A 446 -37.98 29.23 5.48
N VAL A 447 -36.92 29.81 4.92
CA VAL A 447 -36.05 30.86 5.52
C VAL A 447 -36.34 32.17 4.81
#